data_AF-A0A8C3UQR8-F1
#
_entry.id   AF-A0A8C3UQR8-F1
#
_cell.length_a   1.000
_cell.length_b   1.000
_cell.length_c   1.000
_cell.angle_alpha   90.00
_cell.angle_beta   90.00
_cell.angle_gamma   90.00
#
_symmetry.space_group_name_H-M   'P 1'
#
loop_
_entity.id
_entity.type
_entity.pdbx_description
1 polymer ?
#
loop_
_entity_poly.entity_id
_entity_poly.type
_entity_poly.pdbx_seq_one_letter_code
_entity_poly.pdbx_strand_id
1 'polypeptide(L)'
;ASPAMPFPAALLFLALLLPPPPLSLATESETETGTRELRLETIVPPPEGCTELSAPGDTVHIHYTGSLEDGRIIDSSLSRDPLQVELGKHQVIPGE
;
A
#
# COMPACT_ATOMS: atom_id res chain seq x y z
N ALA A 1 20.95 -57.72 15.58
CA ALA A 1 22.24 -57.76 14.88
C ALA A 1 21.96 -58.02 13.40
N SER A 2 22.18 -57.01 12.56
CA SER A 2 22.32 -57.13 11.11
C SER A 2 23.54 -56.27 10.73
N PRO A 3 24.56 -56.79 10.03
CA PRO A 3 25.70 -55.98 9.63
C PRO A 3 25.37 -55.16 8.37
N ALA A 4 25.58 -53.85 8.45
CA ALA A 4 25.60 -52.95 7.31
C ALA A 4 26.92 -53.12 6.55
N MET A 5 26.85 -53.37 5.24
CA MET A 5 28.00 -53.44 4.34
C MET A 5 28.51 -52.01 4.01
N PRO A 6 29.82 -51.83 3.76
CA PRO A 6 30.43 -50.51 3.56
C PRO A 6 30.24 -50.01 2.12
N PHE A 7 29.74 -48.77 1.95
CA PHE A 7 29.71 -48.10 0.66
C PHE A 7 31.12 -47.64 0.24
N PRO A 8 31.54 -47.84 -1.03
CA PRO A 8 32.89 -47.52 -1.48
C PRO A 8 33.11 -46.01 -1.59
N ALA A 9 34.23 -45.53 -1.04
CA ALA A 9 34.67 -44.13 -1.00
C ALA A 9 34.92 -43.46 -2.38
N ALA A 10 34.67 -44.17 -3.48
CA ALA A 10 34.90 -43.69 -4.83
C ALA A 10 33.84 -42.69 -5.34
N LEU A 11 32.66 -42.63 -4.71
CA LEU A 11 31.60 -41.68 -5.12
C LEU A 11 31.79 -40.26 -4.54
N LEU A 12 32.60 -40.10 -3.50
CA LEU A 12 32.80 -38.81 -2.82
C LEU A 12 33.74 -37.87 -3.59
N PHE A 13 34.58 -38.40 -4.49
CA PHE A 13 35.60 -37.61 -5.18
C PHE A 13 35.10 -36.92 -6.46
N LEU A 14 33.97 -37.35 -7.04
CA LEU A 14 33.43 -36.79 -8.28
C LEU A 14 32.55 -35.54 -8.05
N ALA A 15 32.08 -35.32 -6.82
CA ALA A 15 31.21 -34.18 -6.47
C ALA A 15 31.98 -32.86 -6.20
N LEU A 16 33.31 -32.89 -6.13
CA LEU A 16 34.16 -31.70 -5.87
C LEU A 16 34.69 -31.02 -7.14
N LEU A 17 34.45 -31.61 -8.33
CA LEU A 17 34.90 -31.06 -9.61
C LEU A 17 33.81 -30.26 -10.36
N LEU A 18 32.59 -30.21 -9.83
CA LEU A 18 31.54 -29.36 -10.40
C LEU A 18 31.59 -27.99 -9.70
N PRO A 19 31.85 -26.88 -10.43
CA PRO A 19 31.76 -25.55 -9.83
C PRO A 19 30.34 -25.37 -9.25
N PRO A 20 30.19 -24.71 -8.09
CA PRO A 20 28.86 -24.41 -7.58
C PRO A 20 28.10 -23.61 -8.66
N PRO A 21 26.79 -23.88 -8.87
CA PRO A 21 26.02 -23.05 -9.77
C PRO A 21 26.20 -21.59 -9.35
N PRO A 22 26.30 -20.65 -10.30
CA PRO A 22 26.36 -19.23 -9.94
C PRO A 22 25.19 -18.98 -9.01
N LEU A 23 25.48 -18.39 -7.84
CA LEU A 23 24.48 -17.96 -6.89
C LEU A 23 23.57 -17.01 -7.66
N SER A 24 22.48 -17.53 -8.22
CA SER A 24 21.42 -16.70 -8.74
C SER A 24 20.98 -15.94 -7.51
N LEU A 25 21.28 -14.63 -7.47
CA LEU A 25 20.43 -13.73 -6.71
C LEU A 25 19.04 -14.06 -7.24
N ALA A 26 18.29 -14.88 -6.49
CA ALA A 26 16.87 -14.68 -6.46
C ALA A 26 16.79 -13.19 -6.10
N THR A 27 16.47 -12.38 -7.10
CA THR A 27 15.78 -11.13 -6.85
C THR A 27 14.72 -11.53 -5.84
N GLU A 28 14.96 -11.20 -4.58
CA GLU A 28 13.90 -11.09 -3.61
C GLU A 28 12.91 -10.20 -4.34
N SER A 29 11.84 -10.82 -4.82
CA SER A 29 10.71 -10.11 -5.36
C SER A 29 10.36 -9.18 -4.22
N GLU A 30 10.76 -7.92 -4.34
CA GLU A 30 10.27 -6.86 -3.52
C GLU A 30 8.77 -7.08 -3.57
N THR A 31 8.23 -7.52 -2.44
CA THR A 31 6.82 -7.44 -2.20
C THR A 31 6.58 -5.95 -2.31
N GLU A 32 6.14 -5.52 -3.49
CA GLU A 32 5.65 -4.17 -3.72
C GLU A 32 4.39 -4.08 -2.86
N THR A 33 4.63 -3.86 -1.57
CA THR A 33 3.67 -3.33 -0.61
C THR A 33 3.45 -1.91 -1.08
N GLY A 34 2.75 -1.78 -2.20
CA GLY A 34 2.43 -0.51 -2.81
C GLY A 34 1.34 0.16 -2.01
N THR A 35 1.66 0.57 -0.79
CA THR A 35 0.86 1.58 -0.08
C THR A 35 1.07 2.87 -0.88
N ARG A 36 0.16 3.13 -1.81
CA ARG A 36 0.12 4.39 -2.55
C ARG A 36 -0.08 5.51 -1.54
N GLU A 37 0.83 6.48 -1.53
CA GLU A 37 0.74 7.66 -0.69
C GLU A 37 -0.40 8.57 -1.16
N LEU A 38 -1.13 9.17 -0.22
CA LEU A 38 -2.17 10.13 -0.53
C LEU A 38 -1.59 11.40 -1.12
N ARG A 39 -2.24 11.90 -2.17
CA ARG A 39 -1.88 13.16 -2.84
C ARG A 39 -3.03 14.13 -2.72
N LEU A 40 -2.72 15.34 -2.26
CA LEU A 40 -3.66 16.42 -2.14
C LEU A 40 -3.30 17.52 -3.14
N GLU A 41 -4.28 17.92 -3.94
CA GLU A 41 -4.17 19.04 -4.88
C GLU A 41 -5.27 20.05 -4.61
N THR A 42 -4.89 21.32 -4.47
CA THR A 42 -5.84 22.43 -4.28
C THR A 42 -6.17 23.04 -5.63
N ILE A 43 -7.36 22.75 -6.16
CA ILE A 43 -7.82 23.28 -7.45
C ILE A 43 -8.28 24.73 -7.31
N VAL A 44 -8.92 25.08 -6.20
CA VAL A 44 -9.44 26.42 -5.91
C VAL A 44 -8.76 26.95 -4.64
N PRO A 45 -8.05 28.08 -4.70
CA PRO A 45 -7.41 28.64 -3.52
C PRO A 45 -8.44 29.18 -2.52
N PRO A 46 -8.10 29.25 -1.22
CA PRO A 46 -8.94 29.91 -0.23
C PRO A 46 -9.21 31.38 -0.62
N PRO A 47 -10.40 31.92 -0.31
CA PRO A 47 -10.71 33.32 -0.56
C PRO A 47 -9.81 34.25 0.27
N GLU A 48 -9.67 35.50 -0.18
CA GLU A 48 -8.87 36.50 0.54
C GLU A 48 -9.39 36.71 1.98
N GLY A 49 -8.48 36.71 2.95
CA GLY A 49 -8.84 36.88 4.37
C GLY A 49 -9.28 35.60 5.09
N CYS A 50 -9.26 34.43 4.43
CA CYS A 50 -9.47 33.15 5.09
C CYS A 50 -8.17 32.70 5.80
N THR A 51 -8.02 33.04 7.08
CA THR A 51 -6.89 32.65 7.92
C THR A 51 -7.20 31.52 8.91
N GLU A 52 -8.47 31.18 9.07
CA GLU A 52 -8.92 30.11 9.97
C GLU A 52 -8.96 28.78 9.20
N LEU A 53 -8.23 27.79 9.70
CA LEU A 53 -8.19 26.44 9.15
C LEU A 53 -9.07 25.53 10.00
N SER A 54 -9.70 24.55 9.36
CA SER A 54 -10.47 23.52 10.07
C SER A 54 -9.57 22.70 10.99
N ALA A 55 -10.06 22.42 12.19
CA ALA A 55 -9.37 21.70 13.24
C ALA A 55 -10.16 20.46 13.71
N PRO A 56 -9.52 19.49 14.38
CA PRO A 56 -10.22 18.37 15.00
C PRO A 56 -11.30 18.86 15.98
N GLY A 57 -12.52 18.32 15.87
CA GLY A 57 -13.70 18.74 16.62
C GLY A 57 -14.65 19.68 15.86
N ASP A 58 -14.20 20.28 14.75
CA ASP A 58 -15.07 21.10 13.91
C ASP A 58 -16.11 20.25 13.18
N THR A 59 -17.30 20.83 13.02
CA THR A 59 -18.36 20.26 12.17
C THR A 59 -18.32 20.93 10.80
N VAL A 60 -18.01 20.15 9.76
CA VAL A 60 -17.94 20.63 8.38
C VAL A 60 -19.08 20.07 7.54
N HIS A 61 -19.53 20.85 6.55
CA HIS A 61 -20.51 20.43 5.56
C HIS A 61 -19.82 20.41 4.19
N ILE A 62 -19.73 19.23 3.57
CA ILE A 62 -18.95 19.05 2.35
C ILE A 62 -19.77 18.39 1.23
N HIS A 63 -19.59 18.91 0.02
CA HIS A 63 -19.90 18.16 -1.19
C HIS A 63 -18.66 17.39 -1.65
N TYR A 64 -18.85 16.15 -2.07
CA TYR A 64 -17.77 15.29 -2.54
C TYR A 64 -18.21 14.49 -3.77
N THR A 65 -17.22 14.06 -4.54
CA THR A 65 -17.39 13.04 -5.58
C THR A 65 -16.23 12.07 -5.45
N GLY A 66 -16.56 10.81 -5.18
CA GLY A 66 -15.58 9.72 -5.12
C GLY A 66 -15.51 9.03 -6.48
N SER A 67 -14.29 8.83 -6.99
CA SER A 67 -14.04 8.11 -8.23
C SER A 67 -12.88 7.12 -8.08
N LEU A 68 -12.89 6.07 -8.89
CA LEU A 68 -11.77 5.15 -9.03
C LEU A 68 -10.67 5.78 -9.92
N GLU A 69 -9.49 5.15 -9.97
CA GLU A 69 -8.38 5.59 -10.82
C GLU A 69 -8.73 5.61 -12.32
N ASP A 70 -9.69 4.78 -12.74
CA ASP A 70 -10.20 4.74 -14.12
C ASP A 70 -11.26 5.82 -14.43
N GLY A 71 -11.57 6.68 -13.46
CA GLY A 71 -12.54 7.77 -13.60
C GLY A 71 -14.00 7.36 -13.36
N ARG A 72 -14.29 6.08 -13.07
CA ARG A 72 -15.65 5.68 -12.71
C ARG A 72 -16.04 6.28 -11.36
N ILE A 73 -17.16 6.99 -11.35
CA ILE A 73 -17.74 7.56 -10.12
C ILE A 73 -18.40 6.45 -9.31
N ILE A 74 -18.05 6.37 -8.02
CA ILE A 74 -18.65 5.42 -7.07
C ILE A 74 -19.74 6.05 -6.21
N ASP A 75 -19.62 7.35 -5.92
CA ASP A 75 -20.61 8.14 -5.18
C ASP A 75 -20.38 9.64 -5.42
N SER A 76 -21.45 10.43 -5.31
CA SER A 76 -21.39 11.90 -5.35
C SER A 76 -22.53 12.48 -4.52
N SER A 77 -22.22 13.48 -3.71
CA SER A 77 -23.24 14.17 -2.90
C SER A 77 -23.92 15.33 -3.60
N LEU A 78 -23.62 15.62 -4.88
CA LEU A 78 -24.20 16.77 -5.60
C LEU A 78 -25.71 16.67 -5.83
N SER A 79 -26.31 15.48 -5.72
CA SER A 79 -27.75 15.26 -5.89
C SER A 79 -28.55 15.25 -4.58
N ARG A 80 -27.89 15.53 -3.45
CA ARG A 80 -28.46 15.44 -2.09
C ARG A 80 -27.89 16.54 -1.20
N ASP A 81 -28.32 16.58 0.06
CA ASP A 81 -27.76 17.51 1.03
C ASP A 81 -26.27 17.24 1.29
N PRO A 82 -25.48 18.27 1.65
CA PRO A 82 -24.07 18.13 1.99
C PRO A 82 -23.86 17.09 3.10
N LEU A 83 -22.74 16.37 3.03
CA LEU A 83 -22.37 15.48 4.11
C LEU A 83 -21.85 16.31 5.29
N GLN A 84 -22.48 16.16 6.45
CA GLN A 84 -22.02 16.73 7.70
C GLN A 84 -21.06 15.75 8.40
N VAL A 85 -19.87 16.23 8.77
CA VAL A 85 -18.84 15.40 9.43
C VAL A 85 -18.21 16.17 10.59
N GLU A 86 -17.96 15.50 11.70
CA GLU A 86 -17.12 16.02 12.79
C GLU A 86 -15.67 15.54 12.62
N LEU A 87 -14.73 16.48 12.50
CA LEU A 87 -13.33 16.16 12.21
C LEU A 87 -12.67 15.45 13.40
N GLY A 88 -11.88 14.40 13.12
CA GLY A 88 -11.15 13.62 14.14
C GLY A 88 -11.97 12.52 14.84
N LYS A 89 -13.22 12.26 14.42
CA LYS A 89 -14.07 11.21 15.00
C LYS A 89 -14.02 9.86 14.29
N HIS A 90 -13.16 9.67 13.28
CA HIS A 90 -13.05 8.43 12.50
C HIS A 90 -14.40 7.96 11.90
N GLN A 91 -15.28 8.91 11.56
CA GLN A 91 -16.59 8.64 10.94
C GLN A 91 -16.47 8.39 9.42
N VAL A 92 -15.32 8.73 8.84
CA VAL A 92 -15.01 8.64 7.41
C VAL A 92 -13.71 7.90 7.20
N ILE A 93 -13.41 7.54 5.94
CA ILE A 93 -12.20 6.81 5.56
C ILE A 93 -10.97 7.65 5.97
N PRO A 94 -10.01 7.08 6.69
CA PRO A 94 -8.80 7.79 7.09
C PRO A 94 -7.94 8.11 5.86
N GLY A 95 -7.41 9.33 5.85
CA GLY A 95 -6.42 9.75 4.88
C GLY A 95 -5.02 9.66 5.51
N GLU A 96 -4.38 8.48 5.44
CA GLU A 96 -2.98 8.25 5.86
C GLU A 96 -1.97 8.42 4.72
#